data_AF-A0A135S8S3-F1
#
_entry.id   AF-A0A135S8S3-F1
#
_cell.length_a   1.000
_cell.length_b   1.000
_cell.length_c   1.000
_cell.angle_alpha   90.00
_cell.angle_beta   90.00
_cell.angle_gamma   90.00
#
_symmetry.space_group_name_H-M   'P 1'
#
loop_
_entity.id
_entity.type
_entity.pdbx_description
1 polymer ?
#
loop_
_entity_poly.entity_id
_entity_poly.type
_entity_poly.pdbx_seq_one_letter_code
_entity_poly.pdbx_strand_id
1 'polypeptide(L)'
;MAKLPSSQVRRVDSDSSSISWGLDYLQEEKIAPLTWIESPVSSADEDTGEIRLFVRHNANTIELFSDLFFVANLETFTQTHSITDLSSLAAYLGFFAIIWFTWFQITLHDVRFSIDSGYERMCKILQFCLFVGFALVGSSFSPGTKEHNNANFQLLCNILFATRLLLVAQYSVALHFVRKKTKALNWPLSLTIVLFIFSGGSFYSMTPAFSPESGNGLGIYYVWYIILVIEVAITLGLSSIWRNLSFKHTHLTERMGLFTLVIIGEGAIGATKVVGVLMGDTGLRLDACLVVGCIVFILMFNWMLYFDNPPECKFGTVRQQIWAVLHFPFHLGMIGVVEGSQQIALAWQVLSYFSDFFSSVRNACVNEHQDGRALTTSITTAFEKLNMPNSAEIRNLIPFVYQEIYKIGNTTNICAPANITGTDSLFVPPGFERLTKSVLGVLFESYNGVTSDGDEDPGEIAHPAYSTVYIYYWSSFLFVVAFFAVFILITRHKDRPLNIFDKAAVATRGVAALFAVGIAAGAASEKFIFAYLKSGATLPTIAALLLVILAVDRFTKHLSAKTLRRNLTEGSEFWERGLAERQLIESSLAGKS
;
A
#
# COMPACT_ATOMS: atom_id res chain seq x y z
N MET A 1 -14.14 14.18 -41.64
CA MET A 1 -14.37 15.62 -41.93
C MET A 1 -13.18 16.40 -41.38
N ALA A 2 -12.42 17.23 -42.08
CA ALA A 2 -12.32 17.62 -43.48
C ALA A 2 -10.90 18.20 -43.65
N LYS A 3 -10.32 18.06 -44.85
CA LYS A 3 -9.05 18.70 -45.24
C LYS A 3 -9.29 20.16 -45.67
N LEU A 4 -8.32 21.03 -45.32
CA LEU A 4 -7.80 22.19 -46.09
C LEU A 4 -8.64 23.49 -46.13
N PRO A 5 -8.02 24.71 -46.24
CA PRO A 5 -7.03 25.05 -47.27
C PRO A 5 -5.76 25.82 -46.86
N SER A 6 -4.72 25.54 -47.65
CA SER A 6 -3.54 26.35 -47.89
C SER A 6 -3.89 27.71 -48.50
N SER A 7 -3.28 28.80 -48.01
CA SER A 7 -2.59 29.80 -48.85
C SER A 7 -2.13 30.97 -48.00
N GLN A 8 -0.84 31.30 -48.09
CA GLN A 8 -0.29 32.66 -48.33
C GLN A 8 1.24 32.54 -48.19
N VAL A 9 1.88 32.05 -49.26
CA VAL A 9 3.33 32.07 -49.42
C VAL A 9 3.73 33.51 -49.73
N ARG A 10 4.25 34.22 -48.73
CA ARG A 10 4.95 35.48 -48.94
C ARG A 10 6.40 35.13 -49.30
N ARG A 11 6.77 35.44 -50.54
CA ARG A 11 8.13 35.28 -51.08
C ARG A 11 9.08 36.18 -50.25
N VAL A 12 9.99 35.60 -49.49
CA VAL A 12 11.06 36.28 -48.76
C VAL A 12 12.40 35.70 -49.24
N ASP A 13 13.36 36.59 -49.41
CA ASP A 13 14.62 36.45 -50.14
C ASP A 13 15.49 35.24 -49.76
N SER A 14 16.27 34.79 -50.73
CA SER A 14 16.81 33.43 -50.88
C SER A 14 18.10 33.09 -50.13
N ASP A 15 18.57 33.88 -49.17
CA ASP A 15 19.90 33.63 -48.54
C ASP A 15 19.90 33.36 -47.02
N SER A 16 18.74 33.36 -46.34
CA SER A 16 18.64 33.06 -44.89
C SER A 16 17.91 31.76 -44.54
N SER A 17 17.57 30.94 -45.54
CA SER A 17 16.54 29.91 -45.39
C SER A 17 17.05 28.60 -44.76
N SER A 18 18.28 28.15 -45.01
CA SER A 18 18.72 26.82 -44.54
C SER A 18 18.77 26.70 -43.01
N ILE A 19 19.11 27.79 -42.32
CA ILE A 19 19.16 27.83 -40.85
C ILE A 19 17.75 27.93 -40.25
N SER A 20 16.85 28.70 -40.86
CA SER A 20 15.47 28.80 -40.38
C SER A 20 14.70 27.49 -40.58
N TRP A 21 14.86 26.84 -41.75
CA TRP A 21 14.28 25.52 -42.00
C TRP A 21 14.83 24.46 -41.05
N GLY A 22 16.13 24.49 -40.71
CA GLY A 22 16.71 23.55 -39.74
C GLY A 22 16.24 23.78 -38.30
N LEU A 23 16.06 25.03 -37.88
CA LEU A 23 15.51 25.38 -36.57
C LEU A 23 14.02 25.06 -36.47
N ASP A 24 13.23 25.39 -37.49
CA ASP A 24 11.82 25.05 -37.57
C ASP A 24 11.63 23.51 -37.64
N TYR A 25 12.51 22.79 -38.34
CA TYR A 25 12.53 21.32 -38.38
C TYR A 25 12.92 20.71 -37.03
N LEU A 26 13.92 21.24 -36.31
CA LEU A 26 14.24 20.82 -34.93
C LEU A 26 13.10 21.08 -33.95
N GLN A 27 12.34 22.15 -34.16
CA GLN A 27 11.19 22.54 -33.35
C GLN A 27 9.94 21.70 -33.70
N GLU A 28 9.78 21.28 -34.95
CA GLU A 28 8.77 20.31 -35.42
C GLU A 28 9.09 18.88 -34.98
N GLU A 29 10.37 18.48 -34.95
CA GLU A 29 10.82 17.13 -34.56
C GLU A 29 11.01 16.98 -33.03
N LYS A 30 10.89 18.07 -32.26
CA LYS A 30 11.07 18.12 -30.78
C LYS A 30 12.36 17.44 -30.31
N ILE A 31 13.46 17.51 -31.07
CA ILE A 31 14.76 17.02 -30.60
C ILE A 31 15.38 18.12 -29.75
N ALA A 32 14.85 18.33 -28.54
CA ALA A 32 15.51 19.16 -27.54
C ALA A 32 16.69 18.35 -26.97
N PRO A 33 17.96 18.76 -27.19
CA PRO A 33 19.10 18.05 -26.62
C PRO A 33 18.98 18.05 -25.09
N LEU A 34 19.17 16.89 -24.46
CA LEU A 34 19.09 16.76 -23.01
C LEU A 34 20.19 17.64 -22.39
N THR A 35 19.79 18.69 -21.69
CA THR A 35 20.73 19.59 -21.04
C THR A 35 21.33 18.92 -19.81
N TRP A 36 22.59 19.24 -19.48
CA TRP A 36 23.27 18.62 -18.33
C TRP A 36 22.68 19.09 -17.00
N ILE A 37 22.39 20.40 -16.89
CA ILE A 37 21.73 21.02 -15.73
C ILE A 37 20.79 22.11 -16.24
N GLU A 38 19.51 22.03 -15.89
CA GLU A 38 18.49 23.02 -16.24
C GLU A 38 18.02 23.79 -15.01
N SER A 39 17.69 25.07 -15.18
CA SER A 39 17.21 25.91 -14.06
C SER A 39 15.74 25.63 -13.75
N PRO A 40 15.37 25.38 -12.47
CA PRO A 40 13.98 25.14 -12.08
C PRO A 40 13.07 26.38 -12.12
N VAL A 41 13.63 27.57 -12.38
CA VAL A 41 12.90 28.85 -12.41
C VAL A 41 12.47 29.19 -13.85
N SER A 42 11.16 29.29 -14.10
CA SER A 42 10.60 29.61 -15.43
C SER A 42 10.47 31.12 -15.65
N SER A 43 9.95 31.87 -14.68
CA SER A 43 9.92 33.33 -14.71
C SER A 43 10.06 33.91 -13.30
N ALA A 44 10.78 35.01 -13.18
CA ALA A 44 10.88 35.81 -11.97
C ALA A 44 10.41 37.22 -12.33
N ASP A 45 9.34 37.68 -11.68
CA ASP A 45 8.89 39.07 -11.82
C ASP A 45 9.63 39.91 -10.76
N GLU A 46 10.47 40.84 -11.22
CA GLU A 46 11.33 41.66 -10.34
C GLU A 46 10.52 42.66 -9.51
N ASP A 47 9.34 43.07 -9.99
CA ASP A 47 8.52 44.12 -9.36
C ASP A 47 7.56 43.58 -8.29
N THR A 48 7.02 42.36 -8.48
CA THR A 48 6.07 41.73 -7.54
C THR A 48 6.74 40.73 -6.58
N GLY A 49 7.94 40.26 -6.91
CA GLY A 49 8.62 39.18 -6.18
C GLY A 49 7.92 37.83 -6.29
N GLU A 50 6.92 37.69 -7.17
CA GLU A 50 6.27 36.42 -7.48
C GLU A 50 7.16 35.58 -8.41
N ILE A 51 7.41 34.35 -7.98
CA ILE A 51 8.24 33.38 -8.72
C ILE A 51 7.32 32.32 -9.28
N ARG A 52 7.45 32.04 -10.58
CA ARG A 52 6.87 30.83 -11.18
C ARG A 52 7.99 29.82 -11.40
N LEU A 53 8.03 28.81 -10.53
CA LEU A 53 8.81 27.61 -10.78
C LEU A 53 8.25 26.92 -12.04
N PHE A 54 9.08 26.15 -12.73
CA PHE A 54 8.60 25.28 -13.81
C PHE A 54 7.76 24.16 -13.19
N VAL A 55 6.47 24.43 -13.02
CA VAL A 55 5.54 23.46 -12.44
C VAL A 55 5.00 22.58 -13.55
N ARG A 56 5.44 21.33 -13.53
CA ARG A 56 4.91 20.29 -14.42
C ARG A 56 3.49 19.92 -13.97
N HIS A 57 2.61 19.76 -14.95
CA HIS A 57 1.22 19.40 -14.70
C HIS A 57 1.04 17.88 -14.53
N ASN A 58 1.97 17.08 -15.07
CA ASN A 58 1.95 15.62 -15.03
C ASN A 58 3.26 15.05 -14.48
N ALA A 59 3.18 13.89 -13.82
CA ALA A 59 4.33 13.13 -13.35
C ALA A 59 5.20 12.60 -14.50
N ASN A 60 6.51 12.52 -14.29
CA ASN A 60 7.43 11.92 -15.27
C ASN A 60 7.52 10.41 -15.08
N THR A 61 7.81 9.67 -16.15
CA THR A 61 7.96 8.20 -16.10
C THR A 61 9.10 7.76 -15.19
N ILE A 62 10.17 8.57 -15.06
CA ILE A 62 11.28 8.30 -14.13
C ILE A 62 10.86 8.36 -12.65
N GLU A 63 9.87 9.20 -12.33
CA GLU A 63 9.35 9.32 -10.96
C GLU A 63 8.53 8.07 -10.61
N LEU A 64 7.72 7.58 -11.55
CA LEU A 64 7.02 6.29 -11.41
C LEU A 64 8.00 5.10 -11.36
N PHE A 65 9.08 5.14 -12.14
CA PHE A 65 10.12 4.12 -12.10
C PHE A 65 10.80 4.03 -10.72
N SER A 66 10.98 5.17 -10.04
CA SER A 66 11.46 5.20 -8.64
C SER A 66 10.51 4.50 -7.68
N ASP A 67 9.20 4.59 -7.90
CA ASP A 67 8.19 3.96 -7.04
C ASP A 67 8.27 2.43 -7.12
N LEU A 68 8.72 1.88 -8.27
CA LEU A 68 8.94 0.44 -8.41
C LEU A 68 10.09 -0.05 -7.51
N PHE A 69 11.16 0.74 -7.35
CA PHE A 69 12.23 0.38 -6.40
C PHE A 69 11.75 0.43 -4.95
N PHE A 70 10.85 1.37 -4.61
CA PHE A 70 10.18 1.36 -3.32
C PHE A 70 9.42 0.05 -3.11
N VAL A 71 8.56 -0.33 -4.06
CA VAL A 71 7.68 -1.48 -3.88
C VAL A 71 8.45 -2.80 -3.88
N ALA A 72 9.55 -2.89 -4.65
CA ALA A 72 10.44 -4.04 -4.63
C ALA A 72 11.10 -4.25 -3.26
N ASN A 73 11.42 -3.17 -2.53
CA ASN A 73 11.90 -3.29 -1.14
C ASN A 73 10.84 -3.89 -0.22
N LEU A 74 9.59 -3.44 -0.36
CA LEU A 74 8.47 -3.95 0.41
C LEU A 74 8.19 -5.42 0.09
N GLU A 75 8.26 -5.81 -1.18
CA GLU A 75 8.09 -7.19 -1.62
C GLU A 75 9.15 -8.12 -1.01
N THR A 76 10.43 -7.77 -1.12
CA THR A 76 11.54 -8.53 -0.49
C THR A 76 11.36 -8.64 1.02
N PHE A 77 10.94 -7.54 1.66
CA PHE A 77 10.68 -7.53 3.09
C PHE A 77 9.55 -8.49 3.48
N THR A 78 8.42 -8.44 2.76
CA THR A 78 7.25 -9.27 3.03
C THR A 78 7.53 -10.75 2.78
N GLN A 79 8.38 -11.08 1.80
CA GLN A 79 8.82 -12.46 1.56
C GLN A 79 9.71 -12.99 2.69
N THR A 80 10.49 -12.14 3.35
CA THR A 80 11.43 -12.55 4.40
C THR A 80 10.78 -12.54 5.79
N HIS A 81 9.84 -11.63 6.01
CA HIS A 81 9.18 -11.43 7.29
C HIS A 81 7.67 -11.62 7.14
N SER A 82 7.23 -12.87 7.27
CA SER A 82 5.79 -13.19 7.39
C SER A 82 5.21 -12.53 8.64
N ILE A 83 4.02 -11.94 8.52
CA ILE A 83 3.34 -11.28 9.64
C ILE A 83 2.59 -12.34 10.46
N THR A 84 3.24 -12.89 11.48
CA THR A 84 2.69 -13.97 12.32
C THR A 84 2.51 -13.55 13.77
N ASP A 85 3.23 -12.54 14.23
CA ASP A 85 3.22 -12.09 15.60
C ASP A 85 3.23 -10.55 15.68
N LEU A 86 3.00 -10.01 16.88
CA LEU A 86 2.94 -8.57 17.06
C LEU A 86 4.30 -7.90 16.84
N SER A 87 5.41 -8.60 17.11
CA SER A 87 6.76 -8.07 16.91
C SER A 87 7.10 -8.04 15.41
N SER A 88 6.79 -9.09 14.64
CA SER A 88 6.94 -9.05 13.18
C SER A 88 6.05 -7.98 12.53
N LEU A 89 4.81 -7.80 13.01
CA LEU A 89 3.95 -6.70 12.56
C LEU A 89 4.59 -5.34 12.88
N ALA A 90 5.10 -5.13 14.09
CA ALA A 90 5.76 -3.87 14.46
C ALA A 90 7.03 -3.60 13.63
N ALA A 91 7.83 -4.64 13.34
CA ALA A 91 8.98 -4.56 12.45
C ALA A 91 8.56 -4.15 11.04
N TYR A 92 7.48 -4.74 10.51
CA TYR A 92 6.90 -4.39 9.21
C TYR A 92 6.47 -2.92 9.15
N LEU A 93 5.69 -2.47 10.14
CA LEU A 93 5.24 -1.08 10.25
C LEU A 93 6.42 -0.11 10.32
N GLY A 94 7.44 -0.47 11.09
CA GLY A 94 8.66 0.31 11.26
C GLY A 94 9.46 0.45 9.96
N PHE A 95 9.73 -0.66 9.28
CA PHE A 95 10.47 -0.66 8.02
C PHE A 95 9.71 0.11 6.93
N PHE A 96 8.40 -0.13 6.80
CA PHE A 96 7.54 0.61 5.88
C PHE A 96 7.60 2.12 6.15
N ALA A 97 7.52 2.55 7.42
CA ALA A 97 7.62 3.96 7.77
C ALA A 97 8.95 4.59 7.34
N ILE A 98 10.07 3.90 7.57
CA ILE A 98 11.41 4.40 7.22
C ILE A 98 11.53 4.66 5.70
N ILE A 99 11.12 3.67 4.90
CA ILE A 99 11.19 3.80 3.44
C ILE A 99 10.15 4.84 2.98
N TRP A 100 8.93 4.83 3.51
CA TRP A 100 7.86 5.74 3.10
C TRP A 100 8.23 7.19 3.34
N PHE A 101 8.76 7.52 4.51
CA PHE A 101 9.20 8.89 4.80
C PHE A 101 10.40 9.29 3.95
N THR A 102 11.31 8.37 3.65
CA THR A 102 12.44 8.65 2.74
C THR A 102 11.96 8.93 1.32
N TRP A 103 11.06 8.10 0.79
CA TRP A 103 10.40 8.31 -0.50
C TRP A 103 9.61 9.61 -0.53
N PHE A 104 8.90 9.94 0.55
CA PHE A 104 8.11 11.16 0.64
C PHE A 104 9.00 12.40 0.54
N GLN A 105 10.14 12.45 1.25
CA GLN A 105 11.06 13.58 1.15
C GLN A 105 11.65 13.75 -0.26
N ILE A 106 11.99 12.63 -0.92
CA ILE A 106 12.44 12.64 -2.32
C ILE A 106 11.33 13.18 -3.23
N THR A 107 10.10 12.70 -3.06
CA THR A 107 8.95 13.16 -3.84
C THR A 107 8.66 14.65 -3.63
N LEU A 108 8.75 15.16 -2.40
CA LEU A 108 8.58 16.60 -2.12
C LEU A 108 9.65 17.46 -2.81
N HIS A 109 10.88 16.96 -2.93
CA HIS A 109 11.92 17.60 -3.70
C HIS A 109 11.61 17.55 -5.21
N ASP A 110 11.30 16.37 -5.73
CA ASP A 110 11.11 16.15 -7.17
C ASP A 110 10.00 17.00 -7.74
N VAL A 111 8.87 17.04 -7.03
CA VAL A 111 7.67 17.78 -7.42
C VAL A 111 7.91 19.29 -7.51
N ARG A 112 8.96 19.81 -6.85
CA ARG A 112 9.32 21.23 -6.84
C ARG A 112 10.42 21.61 -7.82
N PHE A 113 11.46 20.79 -7.89
CA PHE A 113 12.72 21.20 -8.50
C PHE A 113 13.24 20.23 -9.56
N SER A 114 12.67 19.02 -9.67
CA SER A 114 13.13 18.06 -10.67
C SER A 114 12.73 18.54 -12.07
N ILE A 115 13.72 18.66 -12.94
CA ILE A 115 13.59 18.84 -14.38
C ILE A 115 14.49 17.79 -15.04
N ASP A 116 13.98 17.15 -16.09
CA ASP A 116 14.70 16.07 -16.77
C ASP A 116 16.01 16.60 -17.36
N SER A 117 17.13 16.21 -16.74
CA SER A 117 18.48 16.65 -17.07
C SER A 117 19.47 15.53 -16.73
N GLY A 118 20.69 15.60 -17.29
CA GLY A 118 21.74 14.61 -17.00
C GLY A 118 22.06 14.50 -15.50
N TYR A 119 22.13 15.63 -14.80
CA TYR A 119 22.32 15.69 -13.35
C TYR A 119 21.21 14.97 -12.59
N GLU A 120 19.95 15.26 -12.90
CA GLU A 120 18.82 14.68 -12.18
C GLU A 120 18.77 13.16 -12.38
N ARG A 121 19.04 12.67 -13.61
CA ARG A 121 19.13 11.23 -13.88
C ARG A 121 20.26 10.56 -13.10
N MET A 122 21.41 11.21 -12.94
CA MET A 122 22.50 10.70 -12.11
C MET A 122 22.09 10.62 -10.63
N CYS A 123 21.41 11.65 -10.12
CA CYS A 123 20.84 11.62 -8.77
C CYS A 123 19.83 10.48 -8.61
N LYS A 124 18.98 10.20 -9.60
CA LYS A 124 18.06 9.06 -9.58
C LYS A 124 18.77 7.71 -9.55
N ILE A 125 19.84 7.53 -10.32
CA ILE A 125 20.66 6.30 -10.26
C ILE A 125 21.20 6.09 -8.84
N LEU A 126 21.75 7.13 -8.21
CA LEU A 126 22.22 7.05 -6.83
C LEU A 126 21.08 6.73 -5.85
N GLN A 127 19.90 7.33 -6.03
CA GLN A 127 18.71 7.00 -5.23
C GLN A 127 18.35 5.52 -5.38
N PHE A 128 18.31 4.97 -6.60
CA PHE A 128 17.99 3.56 -6.83
C PHE A 128 18.98 2.62 -6.16
N CYS A 129 20.28 2.92 -6.22
CA CYS A 129 21.29 2.16 -5.49
C CYS A 129 21.06 2.17 -3.97
N LEU A 130 20.69 3.33 -3.41
CA LEU A 130 20.35 3.44 -1.98
C LEU A 130 19.07 2.66 -1.64
N PHE A 131 18.07 2.64 -2.52
CA PHE A 131 16.88 1.80 -2.38
C PHE A 131 17.21 0.31 -2.41
N VAL A 132 18.10 -0.15 -3.28
CA VAL A 132 18.58 -1.55 -3.23
C VAL A 132 19.29 -1.83 -1.89
N GLY A 133 20.02 -0.85 -1.34
CA GLY A 133 20.62 -0.95 -0.01
C GLY A 133 19.59 -1.17 1.11
N PHE A 134 18.41 -0.55 1.06
CA PHE A 134 17.35 -0.79 2.05
C PHE A 134 16.89 -2.25 2.05
N ALA A 135 16.89 -2.94 0.91
CA ALA A 135 16.47 -4.34 0.82
C ALA A 135 17.43 -5.27 1.57
N LEU A 136 18.73 -4.94 1.56
CA LEU A 136 19.76 -5.66 2.33
C LEU A 136 19.56 -5.50 3.84
N VAL A 137 19.11 -4.33 4.29
CA VAL A 137 18.75 -4.13 5.70
C VAL A 137 17.47 -4.87 6.04
N GLY A 138 16.50 -4.85 5.12
CA GLY A 138 15.17 -5.42 5.30
C GLY A 138 15.18 -6.91 5.59
N SER A 139 16.11 -7.69 5.03
CA SER A 139 16.15 -9.15 5.22
C SER A 139 16.42 -9.62 6.66
N SER A 140 16.83 -8.72 7.54
CA SER A 140 17.16 -9.05 8.94
C SER A 140 16.74 -7.92 9.88
N PHE A 141 15.69 -7.18 9.52
CA PHE A 141 15.23 -6.06 10.31
C PHE A 141 14.29 -6.54 11.43
N SER A 142 14.87 -6.73 12.62
CA SER A 142 14.17 -7.18 13.82
C SER A 142 14.44 -6.22 14.99
N PRO A 143 13.77 -5.05 15.04
CA PRO A 143 13.95 -4.12 16.15
C PRO A 143 13.40 -4.74 17.45
N GLY A 144 14.25 -4.91 18.47
CA GLY A 144 13.84 -5.32 19.82
C GLY A 144 14.10 -6.79 20.19
N THR A 145 14.64 -7.62 19.31
CA THR A 145 15.08 -8.99 19.64
C THR A 145 16.46 -8.99 20.33
N LYS A 146 16.73 -10.04 21.12
CA LYS A 146 17.98 -10.17 21.91
C LYS A 146 19.23 -10.38 21.04
N GLU A 147 19.08 -10.92 19.83
CA GLU A 147 20.15 -11.02 18.86
C GLU A 147 20.29 -9.71 18.08
N HIS A 148 21.09 -8.80 18.64
CA HIS A 148 21.40 -7.53 18.00
C HIS A 148 22.34 -7.74 16.81
N ASN A 149 21.78 -7.94 15.62
CA ASN A 149 22.57 -7.91 14.40
C ASN A 149 22.95 -6.47 14.03
N ASN A 150 24.01 -6.00 14.68
CA ASN A 150 24.49 -4.63 14.74
C ASN A 150 24.93 -4.04 13.38
N ALA A 151 25.37 -4.87 12.44
CA ALA A 151 25.84 -4.42 11.12
C ALA A 151 24.70 -3.88 10.24
N ASN A 152 23.51 -4.49 10.30
CA ASN A 152 22.37 -4.09 9.46
C ASN A 152 21.81 -2.73 9.88
N PHE A 153 21.75 -2.45 11.18
CA PHE A 153 21.32 -1.15 11.69
C PHE A 153 22.36 -0.04 11.46
N GLN A 154 23.66 -0.37 11.49
CA GLN A 154 24.70 0.55 11.03
C GLN A 154 24.56 0.87 9.54
N LEU A 155 24.33 -0.16 8.72
CA LEU A 155 24.07 0.02 7.28
C LEU A 155 22.83 0.90 7.06
N LEU A 156 21.76 0.68 7.81
CA LEU A 156 20.56 1.52 7.77
C LEU A 156 20.87 2.99 8.07
N CYS A 157 21.62 3.26 9.14
CA CYS A 157 22.02 4.62 9.51
C CYS A 157 22.87 5.27 8.41
N ASN A 158 23.79 4.52 7.81
CA ASN A 158 24.63 5.00 6.70
C ASN A 158 23.82 5.27 5.43
N ILE A 159 22.83 4.43 5.10
CA ILE A 159 21.93 4.65 3.97
C ILE A 159 21.06 5.89 4.23
N LEU A 160 20.48 6.02 5.43
CA LEU A 160 19.70 7.20 5.80
C LEU A 160 20.57 8.47 5.72
N PHE A 161 21.80 8.44 6.21
CA PHE A 161 22.75 9.53 6.03
C PHE A 161 23.00 9.84 4.54
N ALA A 162 23.28 8.84 3.71
CA ALA A 162 23.56 9.02 2.29
C ALA A 162 22.36 9.59 1.52
N THR A 163 21.13 9.15 1.84
CA THR A 163 19.90 9.74 1.24
C THR A 163 19.74 11.22 1.60
N ARG A 164 20.05 11.62 2.84
CA ARG A 164 20.00 13.02 3.28
C ARG A 164 21.11 13.85 2.66
N LEU A 165 22.32 13.30 2.52
CA LEU A 165 23.43 13.95 1.82
C LEU A 165 23.08 14.22 0.35
N LEU A 166 22.42 13.28 -0.31
CA LEU A 166 21.94 13.45 -1.68
C LEU A 166 20.87 14.54 -1.77
N LEU A 167 19.91 14.58 -0.86
CA LEU A 167 18.92 15.66 -0.77
C LEU A 167 19.60 17.01 -0.52
N VAL A 168 20.60 17.09 0.37
CA VAL A 168 21.39 18.31 0.60
C VAL A 168 22.04 18.79 -0.69
N ALA A 169 22.63 17.88 -1.49
CA ALA A 169 23.21 18.22 -2.78
C ALA A 169 22.15 18.77 -3.76
N GLN A 170 21.00 18.09 -3.90
CA GLN A 170 19.92 18.52 -4.80
C GLN A 170 19.32 19.87 -4.40
N TYR A 171 19.00 20.06 -3.11
CA TYR A 171 18.51 21.34 -2.59
C TYR A 171 19.57 22.47 -2.71
N SER A 172 20.86 22.15 -2.61
CA SER A 172 21.95 23.12 -2.81
C SER A 172 22.05 23.58 -4.26
N VAL A 173 21.91 22.65 -5.21
CA VAL A 173 21.86 22.98 -6.65
C VAL A 173 20.64 23.84 -6.95
N ALA A 174 19.45 23.46 -6.45
CA ALA A 174 18.24 24.26 -6.59
C ALA A 174 18.42 25.68 -6.02
N LEU A 175 19.04 25.79 -4.84
CA LEU A 175 19.33 27.06 -4.19
C LEU A 175 20.32 27.92 -4.97
N HIS A 176 21.34 27.32 -5.60
CA HIS A 176 22.28 28.06 -6.44
C HIS A 176 21.57 28.77 -7.61
N PHE A 177 20.63 28.11 -8.26
CA PHE A 177 19.85 28.71 -9.36
C PHE A 177 18.84 29.74 -8.86
N VAL A 178 18.11 29.43 -7.77
CA VAL A 178 17.09 30.34 -7.22
C VAL A 178 17.71 31.62 -6.64
N ARG A 179 18.88 31.52 -5.98
CA ARG A 179 19.61 32.67 -5.40
C ARG A 179 19.95 33.74 -6.42
N LYS A 180 20.22 33.35 -7.68
CA LYS A 180 20.55 34.28 -8.76
C LYS A 180 19.36 35.11 -9.23
N LYS A 181 18.13 34.66 -8.94
CA LYS A 181 16.89 35.26 -9.43
C LYS A 181 16.08 35.96 -8.35
N THR A 182 16.19 35.54 -7.08
CA THR A 182 15.42 36.14 -5.99
C THR A 182 16.07 35.95 -4.62
N LYS A 183 15.84 36.88 -3.70
CA LYS A 183 16.26 36.77 -2.30
C LYS A 183 15.20 36.12 -1.39
N ALA A 184 13.93 36.12 -1.80
CA ALA A 184 12.81 35.71 -0.95
C ALA A 184 12.79 34.20 -0.62
N LEU A 185 13.25 33.35 -1.55
CA LEU A 185 13.30 31.89 -1.37
C LEU A 185 14.60 31.38 -0.73
N ASN A 186 15.61 32.25 -0.58
CA ASN A 186 16.93 31.84 -0.09
C ASN A 186 16.84 31.33 1.34
N TRP A 187 16.08 32.00 2.18
CA TRP A 187 15.92 31.64 3.58
C TRP A 187 15.24 30.27 3.77
N PRO A 188 14.01 30.02 3.27
CA PRO A 188 13.34 28.76 3.52
C PRO A 188 14.07 27.56 2.90
N LEU A 189 14.70 27.73 1.73
CA LEU A 189 15.45 26.65 1.10
C LEU A 189 16.79 26.37 1.83
N SER A 190 17.44 27.40 2.36
CA SER A 190 18.61 27.21 3.25
C SER A 190 18.22 26.50 4.55
N LEU A 191 17.05 26.80 5.11
CA LEU A 191 16.54 26.11 6.31
C LEU A 191 16.31 24.62 6.02
N THR A 192 15.73 24.28 4.88
CA THR A 192 15.56 22.88 4.43
C THR A 192 16.90 22.16 4.28
N ILE A 193 17.94 22.82 3.73
CA ILE A 193 19.29 22.24 3.65
C ILE A 193 19.86 21.98 5.04
N VAL A 194 19.77 22.97 5.93
CA VAL A 194 20.26 22.86 7.31
C VAL A 194 19.55 21.71 8.04
N LEU A 195 18.23 21.57 7.86
CA LEU A 195 17.45 20.46 8.39
C LEU A 195 18.02 19.11 7.95
N PHE A 196 18.26 18.91 6.65
CA PHE A 196 18.80 17.63 6.15
C PHE A 196 20.26 17.39 6.54
N ILE A 197 21.07 18.43 6.75
CA ILE A 197 22.41 18.30 7.33
C ILE A 197 22.31 17.81 8.78
N PHE A 198 21.44 18.40 9.59
CA PHE A 198 21.26 17.98 10.97
C PHE A 198 20.66 16.59 11.09
N SER A 199 19.65 16.24 10.27
CA SER A 199 19.06 14.91 10.30
C SER A 199 20.02 13.85 9.78
N GLY A 200 20.74 14.12 8.68
CA GLY A 200 21.81 13.27 8.18
C GLY A 200 22.92 13.08 9.21
N GLY A 201 23.41 14.16 9.80
CA GLY A 201 24.41 14.12 10.88
C GLY A 201 23.92 13.35 12.10
N SER A 202 22.62 13.45 12.43
CA SER A 202 22.00 12.67 13.51
C SER A 202 22.04 11.18 13.19
N PHE A 203 21.61 10.75 11.99
CA PHE A 203 21.69 9.34 11.58
C PHE A 203 23.13 8.81 11.57
N TYR A 204 24.08 9.58 11.06
CA TYR A 204 25.50 9.20 11.10
C TYR A 204 26.04 9.10 12.53
N SER A 205 25.65 10.01 13.42
CA SER A 205 26.04 9.98 14.82
C SER A 205 25.45 8.79 15.60
N MET A 206 24.37 8.18 15.09
CA MET A 206 23.80 6.96 15.64
C MET A 206 24.58 5.70 15.23
N THR A 207 25.35 5.73 14.14
CA THR A 207 26.09 4.56 13.65
C THR A 207 26.98 3.91 14.73
N PRO A 208 27.78 4.66 15.53
CA PRO A 208 28.58 4.08 16.61
C PRO A 208 27.77 3.46 17.75
N ALA A 209 26.53 3.92 17.96
CA ALA A 209 25.64 3.41 19.01
C ALA A 209 25.03 2.03 18.68
N PHE A 210 25.26 1.54 17.45
CA PHE A 210 24.97 0.17 17.05
C PHE A 210 26.27 -0.64 16.90
N SER A 211 27.37 -0.22 17.51
CA SER A 211 28.61 -1.01 17.53
C SER A 211 28.51 -2.16 18.54
N PRO A 212 29.24 -3.28 18.34
CA PRO A 212 29.26 -4.38 19.31
C PRO A 212 29.67 -3.97 20.74
N GLU A 213 30.34 -2.83 20.89
CA GLU A 213 30.87 -2.32 22.15
C GLU A 213 29.89 -1.41 22.92
N SER A 214 28.82 -0.92 22.27
CA SER A 214 27.84 -0.04 22.90
C SER A 214 26.71 -0.83 23.56
N GLY A 215 26.52 -0.61 24.87
CA GLY A 215 25.50 -1.29 25.67
C GLY A 215 24.05 -1.01 25.27
N ASN A 216 23.16 -1.92 25.68
CA ASN A 216 21.76 -2.04 25.28
C ASN A 216 20.89 -0.83 25.69
N GLY A 217 20.48 -0.03 24.71
CA GLY A 217 19.45 0.99 24.88
C GLY A 217 18.28 0.79 23.92
N LEU A 218 17.19 0.17 24.38
CA LEU A 218 15.92 0.05 23.61
C LEU A 218 15.39 1.41 23.10
N GLY A 219 15.76 2.52 23.75
CA GLY A 219 15.39 3.87 23.33
C GLY A 219 15.97 4.30 21.97
N ILE A 220 17.09 3.71 21.54
CA ILE A 220 17.79 4.11 20.31
C ILE A 220 16.92 3.83 19.06
N TYR A 221 16.12 2.76 19.07
CA TYR A 221 15.25 2.39 17.95
C TYR A 221 14.18 3.45 17.65
N TYR A 222 13.67 4.15 18.67
CA TYR A 222 12.64 5.18 18.47
C TYR A 222 13.19 6.47 17.84
N VAL A 223 14.51 6.70 17.94
CA VAL A 223 15.15 7.93 17.47
C VAL A 223 14.99 8.10 15.96
N TRP A 224 15.05 7.02 15.17
CA TRP A 224 14.83 7.10 13.72
C TRP A 224 13.48 7.71 13.39
N TYR A 225 12.41 7.19 13.98
CA TYR A 225 11.05 7.65 13.72
C TYR A 225 10.83 9.08 14.18
N ILE A 226 11.41 9.48 15.31
CA ILE A 226 11.34 10.86 15.80
C ILE A 226 11.99 11.81 14.79
N ILE A 227 13.19 11.48 14.30
CA ILE A 227 13.88 12.29 13.28
C ILE A 227 13.02 12.40 12.01
N LEU A 228 12.49 11.28 11.50
CA LEU A 228 11.65 11.26 10.29
C LEU A 228 10.39 12.13 10.43
N VAL A 229 9.71 12.07 11.58
CA VAL A 229 8.52 12.90 11.86
C VAL A 229 8.89 14.38 11.93
N ILE A 230 10.01 14.71 12.58
CA ILE A 230 10.51 16.10 12.65
C ILE A 230 10.85 16.62 11.25
N GLU A 231 11.52 15.81 10.41
CA GLU A 231 11.82 16.17 9.03
C GLU A 231 10.55 16.54 8.26
N VAL A 232 9.52 15.70 8.31
CA VAL A 232 8.24 15.96 7.62
C VAL A 232 7.53 17.18 8.18
N ALA A 233 7.46 17.31 9.51
CA ALA A 233 6.79 18.44 10.15
C ALA A 233 7.45 19.78 9.75
N ILE A 234 8.79 19.84 9.74
CA ILE A 234 9.51 21.05 9.36
C ILE A 234 9.39 21.29 7.86
N THR A 235 9.61 20.30 6.99
CA THR A 235 9.53 20.53 5.54
C THR A 235 8.14 20.99 5.11
N LEU A 236 7.06 20.39 5.63
CA LEU A 236 5.69 20.82 5.36
C LEU A 236 5.36 22.16 6.04
N GLY A 237 5.85 22.40 7.26
CA GLY A 237 5.71 23.68 7.95
C GLY A 237 6.28 24.86 7.15
N LEU A 238 7.51 24.71 6.64
CA LEU A 238 8.14 25.70 5.73
C LEU A 238 7.30 25.92 4.47
N SER A 239 6.73 24.84 3.92
CA SER A 239 5.89 24.87 2.72
C SER A 239 4.57 25.61 2.93
N SER A 240 4.06 25.59 4.17
CA SER A 240 2.81 26.25 4.56
C SER A 240 3.01 27.74 4.86
N ILE A 241 4.12 28.11 5.49
CA ILE A 241 4.44 29.50 5.85
C ILE A 241 4.83 30.32 4.60
N TRP A 242 5.69 29.77 3.73
CA TRP A 242 6.15 30.45 2.51
C TRP A 242 5.31 30.04 1.31
N ARG A 243 4.32 30.88 0.93
CA ARG A 243 3.40 30.61 -0.21
C ARG A 243 4.12 30.36 -1.53
N ASN A 244 5.30 30.94 -1.75
CA ASN A 244 6.10 30.72 -2.97
C ASN A 244 6.75 29.32 -3.04
N LEU A 245 6.80 28.57 -1.93
CA LEU A 245 7.20 27.16 -1.86
C LEU A 245 6.01 26.20 -1.73
N SER A 246 4.79 26.72 -1.83
CA SER A 246 3.57 25.92 -1.72
C SER A 246 3.52 24.86 -2.82
N PHE A 247 3.07 23.64 -2.47
CA PHE A 247 2.76 22.56 -3.43
C PHE A 247 1.52 22.83 -4.29
N LYS A 248 1.01 24.06 -4.28
CA LYS A 248 -0.22 24.40 -4.96
C LYS A 248 0.09 24.43 -6.46
N HIS A 249 -0.74 23.73 -7.25
CA HIS A 249 -0.57 23.53 -8.69
C HIS A 249 0.51 22.51 -9.11
N THR A 250 1.20 21.86 -8.17
CA THR A 250 2.15 20.80 -8.51
C THR A 250 1.46 19.43 -8.66
N HIS A 251 2.15 18.48 -9.28
CA HIS A 251 1.68 17.11 -9.48
C HIS A 251 1.78 16.21 -8.23
N LEU A 252 1.89 16.77 -7.02
CA LEU A 252 1.96 16.00 -5.76
C LEU A 252 0.75 15.07 -5.59
N THR A 253 -0.44 15.56 -5.95
CA THR A 253 -1.69 14.78 -5.88
C THR A 253 -1.64 13.57 -6.81
N GLU A 254 -1.09 13.75 -8.01
CA GLU A 254 -0.90 12.68 -8.97
C GLU A 254 0.14 11.67 -8.47
N ARG A 255 1.26 12.12 -7.88
CA ARG A 255 2.29 11.24 -7.30
C ARG A 255 1.73 10.34 -6.21
N MET A 256 0.88 10.87 -5.32
CA MET A 256 0.22 10.07 -4.29
C MET A 256 -0.71 9.01 -4.89
N GLY A 257 -1.46 9.37 -5.94
CA GLY A 257 -2.31 8.42 -6.65
C GLY A 257 -1.52 7.36 -7.42
N LEU A 258 -0.43 7.74 -8.10
CA LEU A 258 0.46 6.81 -8.78
C LEU A 258 1.10 5.82 -7.79
N PHE A 259 1.50 6.30 -6.62
CA PHE A 259 2.03 5.43 -5.57
C PHE A 259 0.95 4.49 -4.99
N THR A 260 -0.29 4.96 -4.82
CA THR A 260 -1.44 4.08 -4.49
C THR A 260 -1.63 2.99 -5.56
N LEU A 261 -1.49 3.33 -6.85
CA LEU A 261 -1.59 2.37 -7.95
C LEU A 261 -0.46 1.33 -7.89
N VAL A 262 0.77 1.75 -7.56
CA VAL A 262 1.90 0.83 -7.37
C VAL A 262 1.65 -0.14 -6.20
N ILE A 263 1.09 0.32 -5.09
CA ILE A 263 0.68 -0.55 -3.96
C ILE A 263 -0.39 -1.57 -4.38
N ILE A 264 -1.42 -1.14 -5.12
CA ILE A 264 -2.41 -2.08 -5.66
C ILE A 264 -1.74 -3.08 -6.62
N GLY A 265 -0.72 -2.65 -7.36
CA GLY A 265 0.10 -3.48 -8.24
C GLY A 265 0.90 -4.56 -7.50
N GLU A 266 1.46 -4.26 -6.34
CA GLU A 266 2.09 -5.27 -5.46
C GLU A 266 1.08 -6.37 -5.13
N GLY A 267 -0.16 -6.00 -4.80
CA GLY A 267 -1.20 -6.99 -4.56
C GLY A 267 -1.58 -7.86 -5.74
N ALA A 268 -1.44 -7.35 -6.97
CA ALA A 268 -1.59 -8.17 -8.15
C ALA A 268 -0.45 -9.19 -8.28
N ILE A 269 0.80 -8.80 -7.99
CA ILE A 269 1.95 -9.72 -7.93
C ILE A 269 1.69 -10.80 -6.87
N GLY A 270 1.27 -10.39 -5.68
CA GLY A 270 0.87 -11.28 -4.61
C GLY A 270 -0.22 -12.29 -4.98
N ALA A 271 -1.30 -11.83 -5.61
CA ALA A 271 -2.36 -12.71 -6.11
C ALA A 271 -1.82 -13.77 -7.09
N THR A 272 -0.86 -13.41 -7.96
CA THR A 272 -0.24 -14.38 -8.88
C THR A 272 0.67 -15.38 -8.16
N LYS A 273 1.36 -14.99 -7.08
CA LYS A 273 2.11 -15.93 -6.22
C LYS A 273 1.17 -16.94 -5.57
N VAL A 274 0.04 -16.48 -5.03
CA VAL A 274 -1.00 -17.34 -4.45
C VAL A 274 -1.53 -18.35 -5.48
N VAL A 275 -1.74 -17.95 -6.75
CA VAL A 275 -2.11 -18.89 -7.82
C VAL A 275 -1.08 -20.01 -7.98
N GLY A 276 0.21 -19.67 -8.04
CA GLY A 276 1.29 -20.65 -8.15
C GLY A 276 1.29 -21.66 -7.01
N VAL A 277 1.03 -21.19 -5.78
CA VAL A 277 0.98 -22.02 -4.57
C VAL A 277 -0.29 -22.88 -4.49
N LEU A 278 -1.45 -22.34 -4.85
CA LEU A 278 -2.73 -23.06 -4.76
C LEU A 278 -2.93 -24.06 -5.91
N MET A 279 -2.36 -23.81 -7.09
CA MET A 279 -2.65 -24.58 -8.32
C MET A 279 -1.44 -25.35 -8.87
N GLY A 280 -0.25 -25.23 -8.26
CA GLY A 280 1.00 -25.76 -8.80
C GLY A 280 0.99 -27.26 -9.18
N ASP A 281 0.50 -28.12 -8.29
CA ASP A 281 0.62 -29.59 -8.47
C ASP A 281 -0.73 -30.33 -8.58
N THR A 282 -1.85 -29.69 -8.21
CA THR A 282 -3.17 -30.36 -8.10
C THR A 282 -4.14 -30.05 -9.26
N GLY A 283 -3.73 -29.20 -10.20
CA GLY A 283 -4.58 -28.75 -11.30
C GLY A 283 -5.58 -27.65 -10.89
N LEU A 284 -6.53 -27.33 -11.77
CA LEU A 284 -7.51 -26.26 -11.57
C LEU A 284 -8.63 -26.69 -10.62
N ARG A 285 -8.59 -26.19 -9.37
CA ARG A 285 -9.69 -26.34 -8.41
C ARG A 285 -10.58 -25.10 -8.39
N LEU A 286 -11.90 -25.29 -8.55
CA LEU A 286 -12.85 -24.16 -8.67
C LEU A 286 -12.92 -23.31 -7.39
N ASP A 287 -12.85 -23.93 -6.22
CA ASP A 287 -12.82 -23.26 -4.92
C ASP A 287 -11.61 -22.33 -4.80
N ALA A 288 -10.41 -22.82 -5.14
CA ALA A 288 -9.18 -22.02 -5.19
C ALA A 288 -9.28 -20.87 -6.21
N CYS A 289 -9.84 -21.12 -7.40
CA CYS A 289 -10.09 -20.07 -8.41
C CYS A 289 -11.01 -18.97 -7.87
N LEU A 290 -12.05 -19.31 -7.11
CA LEU A 290 -12.98 -18.34 -6.53
C LEU A 290 -12.32 -17.50 -5.43
N VAL A 291 -11.49 -18.11 -4.57
CA VAL A 291 -10.72 -17.41 -3.53
C VAL A 291 -9.77 -16.39 -4.18
N VAL A 292 -8.99 -16.79 -5.18
CA VAL A 292 -8.12 -15.88 -5.95
C VAL A 292 -8.93 -14.80 -6.67
N GLY A 293 -10.07 -15.18 -7.28
CA GLY A 293 -10.98 -14.25 -7.92
C GLY A 293 -11.48 -13.16 -6.96
N CYS A 294 -11.72 -13.50 -5.69
CA CYS A 294 -12.07 -12.51 -4.66
C CYS A 294 -10.93 -11.51 -4.41
N ILE A 295 -9.66 -11.94 -4.39
CA ILE A 295 -8.52 -11.02 -4.29
C ILE A 295 -8.53 -10.04 -5.46
N VAL A 296 -8.71 -10.52 -6.69
CA VAL A 296 -8.79 -9.66 -7.89
C VAL A 296 -9.94 -8.66 -7.79
N PHE A 297 -11.12 -9.08 -7.31
CA PHE A 297 -12.23 -8.17 -7.07
C PHE A 297 -11.91 -7.12 -6.00
N ILE A 298 -11.26 -7.51 -4.89
CA ILE A 298 -10.84 -6.59 -3.84
C ILE A 298 -9.89 -5.52 -4.40
N LEU A 299 -8.88 -5.92 -5.19
CA LEU A 299 -7.94 -5.00 -5.84
C LEU A 299 -8.66 -4.03 -6.78
N MET A 300 -9.53 -4.56 -7.65
CA MET A 300 -10.32 -3.77 -8.58
C MET A 300 -11.26 -2.79 -7.86
N PHE A 301 -11.94 -3.23 -6.80
CA PHE A 301 -12.86 -2.38 -6.07
C PHE A 301 -12.15 -1.27 -5.28
N ASN A 302 -10.98 -1.56 -4.69
CA ASN A 302 -10.16 -0.52 -4.08
C ASN A 302 -9.67 0.50 -5.11
N TRP A 303 -9.25 0.05 -6.29
CA TRP A 303 -8.90 0.93 -7.41
C TRP A 303 -10.08 1.82 -7.80
N MET A 304 -11.28 1.26 -7.98
CA MET A 304 -12.50 2.03 -8.31
C MET A 304 -12.83 3.04 -7.21
N LEU A 305 -12.77 2.66 -5.93
CA LEU A 305 -13.08 3.56 -4.82
C LEU A 305 -12.13 4.75 -4.73
N TYR A 306 -10.85 4.55 -5.06
CA TYR A 306 -9.83 5.60 -5.04
C TYR A 306 -9.91 6.50 -6.28
N PHE A 307 -9.95 5.92 -7.49
CA PHE A 307 -9.82 6.68 -8.75
C PHE A 307 -11.13 7.19 -9.35
N ASP A 308 -12.29 6.56 -9.11
CA ASP A 308 -13.58 7.03 -9.67
C ASP A 308 -14.09 8.33 -8.99
N ASN A 309 -13.42 8.81 -7.95
CA ASN A 309 -13.75 10.02 -7.19
C ASN A 309 -12.58 11.02 -7.15
N PRO A 310 -12.16 11.57 -8.30
CA PRO A 310 -11.09 12.56 -8.31
C PRO A 310 -11.49 13.81 -7.51
N PRO A 311 -10.55 14.50 -6.85
CA PRO A 311 -10.83 15.72 -6.11
C PRO A 311 -11.48 16.77 -7.01
N GLU A 312 -12.70 17.20 -6.66
CA GLU A 312 -13.49 18.15 -7.47
C GLU A 312 -12.95 19.59 -7.47
N CYS A 313 -12.02 19.92 -6.55
CA CYS A 313 -11.52 21.28 -6.37
C CYS A 313 -10.01 21.30 -6.22
N LYS A 314 -9.38 22.35 -6.75
CA LYS A 314 -7.97 22.66 -6.46
C LYS A 314 -7.82 22.86 -4.95
N PHE A 315 -6.99 22.03 -4.31
CA PHE A 315 -6.75 22.11 -2.87
C PHE A 315 -6.20 23.49 -2.46
N GLY A 316 -6.54 23.93 -1.25
CA GLY A 316 -5.76 24.96 -0.56
C GLY A 316 -4.40 24.41 -0.12
N THR A 317 -3.41 25.28 0.09
CA THR A 317 -2.02 24.90 0.42
C THR A 317 -1.92 23.94 1.61
N VAL A 318 -2.60 24.24 2.72
CA VAL A 318 -2.55 23.41 3.93
C VAL A 318 -3.32 22.09 3.75
N ARG A 319 -4.49 22.15 3.10
CA ARG A 319 -5.34 20.97 2.89
C ARG A 319 -4.66 19.94 2.01
N GLN A 320 -3.91 20.38 0.99
CA GLN A 320 -3.14 19.50 0.12
C GLN A 320 -2.04 18.77 0.89
N GLN A 321 -1.37 19.45 1.83
CA GLN A 321 -0.32 18.84 2.65
C GLN A 321 -0.89 17.84 3.65
N ILE A 322 -2.00 18.18 4.32
CA ILE A 322 -2.70 17.25 5.21
C ILE A 322 -3.14 16.02 4.41
N TRP A 323 -3.72 16.22 3.23
CA TRP A 323 -4.10 15.12 2.33
C TRP A 323 -2.89 14.25 1.99
N ALA A 324 -1.74 14.83 1.64
CA ALA A 324 -0.51 14.10 1.34
C ALA A 324 0.03 13.31 2.54
N VAL A 325 -0.03 13.84 3.77
CA VAL A 325 0.44 13.12 4.98
C VAL A 325 -0.53 12.00 5.35
N LEU A 326 -1.84 12.19 5.22
CA LEU A 326 -2.84 11.16 5.47
C LEU A 326 -2.74 9.98 4.49
N HIS A 327 -2.00 10.12 3.40
CA HIS A 327 -1.68 8.98 2.54
C HIS A 327 -0.73 7.98 3.22
N PHE A 328 0.10 8.38 4.18
CA PHE A 328 0.92 7.41 4.93
C PHE A 328 0.08 6.32 5.62
N PRO A 329 -0.85 6.68 6.54
CA PRO A 329 -1.69 5.67 7.18
C PRO A 329 -2.62 4.97 6.17
N PHE A 330 -3.13 5.67 5.15
CA PHE A 330 -3.92 5.03 4.11
C PHE A 330 -3.14 3.96 3.33
N HIS A 331 -1.94 4.26 2.87
CA HIS A 331 -1.07 3.31 2.16
C HIS A 331 -0.71 2.11 3.04
N LEU A 332 -0.45 2.37 4.32
CA LEU A 332 -0.19 1.30 5.29
C LEU A 332 -1.40 0.35 5.42
N GLY A 333 -2.62 0.88 5.52
CA GLY A 333 -3.83 0.07 5.52
C GLY A 333 -4.07 -0.65 4.20
N MET A 334 -3.79 0.00 3.07
CA MET A 334 -3.93 -0.57 1.74
C MET A 334 -3.02 -1.78 1.52
N ILE A 335 -1.73 -1.65 1.88
CA ILE A 335 -0.78 -2.77 1.94
C ILE A 335 -1.31 -3.85 2.87
N GLY A 336 -1.85 -3.45 4.02
CA GLY A 336 -2.52 -4.34 4.98
C GLY A 336 -3.63 -5.21 4.37
N VAL A 337 -4.48 -4.61 3.54
CA VAL A 337 -5.55 -5.32 2.82
C VAL A 337 -4.98 -6.16 1.69
N VAL A 338 -3.97 -5.67 0.99
CA VAL A 338 -3.34 -6.38 -0.13
C VAL A 338 -2.62 -7.65 0.35
N GLU A 339 -1.67 -7.50 1.26
CA GLU A 339 -0.87 -8.61 1.80
C GLU A 339 -1.72 -9.55 2.65
N GLY A 340 -2.61 -8.99 3.48
CA GLY A 340 -3.54 -9.80 4.25
C GLY A 340 -4.47 -10.63 3.37
N SER A 341 -4.84 -10.17 2.17
CA SER A 341 -5.66 -10.99 1.24
C SER A 341 -4.91 -12.25 0.78
N GLN A 342 -3.59 -12.15 0.60
CA GLN A 342 -2.74 -13.28 0.22
C GLN A 342 -2.61 -14.26 1.40
N GLN A 343 -2.30 -13.75 2.59
CA GLN A 343 -2.13 -14.56 3.80
C GLN A 343 -3.43 -15.28 4.18
N ILE A 344 -4.59 -14.64 4.02
CA ILE A 344 -5.90 -15.25 4.27
C ILE A 344 -6.19 -16.39 3.27
N ALA A 345 -5.81 -16.24 2.00
CA ALA A 345 -5.97 -17.30 1.01
C ALA A 345 -5.07 -18.51 1.31
N LEU A 346 -3.82 -18.26 1.72
CA LEU A 346 -2.89 -19.32 2.14
C LEU A 346 -3.37 -20.00 3.44
N ALA A 347 -3.86 -19.23 4.41
CA ALA A 347 -4.44 -19.75 5.64
C ALA A 347 -5.65 -20.64 5.36
N TRP A 348 -6.57 -20.22 4.47
CA TRP A 348 -7.69 -21.04 4.05
C TRP A 348 -7.23 -22.38 3.43
N GLN A 349 -6.18 -22.36 2.60
CA GLN A 349 -5.65 -23.56 1.97
C GLN A 349 -5.07 -24.54 3.00
N VAL A 350 -4.25 -24.05 3.94
CA VAL A 350 -3.68 -24.85 5.03
C VAL A 350 -4.79 -25.45 5.90
N LEU A 351 -5.76 -24.64 6.33
CA LEU A 351 -6.83 -25.10 7.20
C LEU A 351 -7.78 -26.08 6.51
N SER A 352 -7.97 -25.95 5.19
CA SER A 352 -8.75 -26.90 4.40
C SER A 352 -8.07 -28.27 4.36
N TYR A 353 -6.77 -28.32 4.05
CA TYR A 353 -5.99 -29.56 4.04
C TYR A 353 -5.88 -30.20 5.44
N PHE A 354 -5.61 -29.37 6.46
CA PHE A 354 -5.59 -29.84 7.83
C PHE A 354 -6.93 -30.44 8.25
N SER A 355 -8.05 -29.81 7.85
CA SER A 355 -9.39 -30.34 8.14
C SER A 355 -9.65 -31.69 7.46
N ASP A 356 -9.19 -31.88 6.21
CA ASP A 356 -9.37 -33.14 5.49
C ASP A 356 -8.56 -34.27 6.13
N PHE A 357 -7.32 -33.97 6.53
CA PHE A 357 -6.50 -34.88 7.33
C PHE A 357 -7.18 -35.20 8.66
N PHE A 358 -7.59 -34.19 9.42
CA PHE A 358 -8.23 -34.35 10.72
C PHE A 358 -9.52 -35.19 10.63
N SER A 359 -10.33 -34.95 9.61
CA SER A 359 -11.55 -35.74 9.34
C SER A 359 -11.23 -37.21 9.07
N SER A 360 -10.15 -37.49 8.33
CA SER A 360 -9.68 -38.85 8.04
C SER A 360 -9.19 -39.57 9.30
N VAL A 361 -8.39 -38.87 10.13
CA VAL A 361 -7.93 -39.38 11.43
C VAL A 361 -9.11 -39.67 12.35
N ARG A 362 -10.07 -38.74 12.43
CA ARG A 362 -11.28 -38.88 13.25
C ARG A 362 -12.12 -40.06 12.76
N ASN A 363 -12.28 -40.27 11.46
CA ASN A 363 -13.01 -41.42 10.93
C ASN A 363 -12.33 -42.75 11.30
N ALA A 364 -11.01 -42.86 11.12
CA ALA A 364 -10.27 -44.06 11.47
C ALA A 364 -10.33 -44.39 12.98
N CYS A 365 -10.24 -43.37 13.83
CA CYS A 365 -10.21 -43.56 15.28
C CYS A 365 -11.61 -43.61 15.92
N VAL A 366 -12.44 -42.59 15.70
CA VAL A 366 -13.72 -42.41 16.41
C VAL A 366 -14.84 -43.25 15.79
N ASN A 367 -14.89 -43.37 14.46
CA ASN A 367 -15.96 -44.10 13.79
C ASN A 367 -15.61 -45.58 13.59
N GLU A 368 -14.38 -45.87 13.15
CA GLU A 368 -13.94 -47.23 12.82
C GLU A 368 -13.21 -47.94 13.96
N HIS A 369 -12.86 -47.23 15.04
CA HIS A 369 -12.19 -47.78 16.23
C HIS A 369 -10.92 -48.58 15.89
N GLN A 370 -10.19 -48.15 14.85
CA GLN A 370 -8.95 -48.79 14.45
C GLN A 370 -7.86 -48.59 15.51
N ASP A 371 -7.00 -49.60 15.68
CA ASP A 371 -5.86 -49.53 16.60
C ASP A 371 -4.61 -50.15 15.99
N GLY A 372 -3.45 -49.85 16.56
CA GLY A 372 -2.16 -50.39 16.14
C GLY A 372 -1.84 -50.09 14.68
N ARG A 373 -1.48 -51.14 13.93
CA ARG A 373 -1.00 -51.02 12.54
C ARG A 373 -2.06 -50.48 11.57
N ALA A 374 -3.33 -50.83 11.77
CA ALA A 374 -4.43 -50.36 10.91
C ALA A 374 -4.57 -48.84 11.02
N LEU A 375 -4.58 -48.33 12.25
CA LEU A 375 -4.63 -46.90 12.54
C LEU A 375 -3.42 -46.16 11.95
N THR A 376 -2.20 -46.68 12.16
CA THR A 376 -0.98 -46.11 11.57
C THR A 376 -1.07 -46.01 10.05
N THR A 377 -1.52 -47.07 9.37
CA THR A 377 -1.64 -47.05 7.90
C THR A 377 -2.67 -46.00 7.44
N SER A 378 -3.83 -45.92 8.08
CA SER A 378 -4.84 -44.91 7.76
C SER A 378 -4.34 -43.48 7.94
N ILE A 379 -3.62 -43.20 9.04
CA ILE A 379 -3.04 -41.87 9.30
C ILE A 379 -1.93 -41.55 8.31
N THR A 380 -1.04 -42.51 8.02
CA THR A 380 0.03 -42.34 7.01
C THR A 380 -0.56 -42.04 5.64
N THR A 381 -1.55 -42.80 5.18
CA THR A 381 -2.22 -42.53 3.90
C THR A 381 -2.91 -41.17 3.88
N ALA A 382 -3.51 -40.74 5.00
CA ALA A 382 -4.09 -39.41 5.11
C ALA A 382 -3.01 -38.30 5.03
N PHE A 383 -1.84 -38.52 5.64
CA PHE A 383 -0.72 -37.58 5.61
C PHE A 383 -0.07 -37.52 4.22
N GLU A 384 0.15 -38.65 3.55
CA GLU A 384 0.71 -38.72 2.19
C GLU A 384 -0.19 -38.06 1.14
N LYS A 385 -1.50 -37.95 1.41
CA LYS A 385 -2.46 -37.24 0.56
C LYS A 385 -2.33 -35.72 0.67
N LEU A 386 -1.69 -35.20 1.71
CA LEU A 386 -1.46 -33.76 1.86
C LEU A 386 -0.46 -33.30 0.82
N ASN A 387 -0.91 -32.44 -0.09
CA ASN A 387 -0.01 -31.82 -1.04
C ASN A 387 0.74 -30.68 -0.35
N MET A 388 2.07 -30.77 -0.28
CA MET A 388 2.94 -29.74 0.30
C MET A 388 3.97 -29.29 -0.73
N PRO A 389 4.30 -27.98 -0.78
CA PRO A 389 5.39 -27.50 -1.61
C PRO A 389 6.69 -28.28 -1.34
N ASN A 390 7.46 -28.63 -2.37
CA ASN A 390 8.71 -29.37 -2.20
C ASN A 390 9.88 -28.44 -1.84
N SER A 391 9.90 -27.91 -0.61
CA SER A 391 11.02 -27.10 -0.09
C SER A 391 12.06 -27.96 0.66
N ALA A 392 13.27 -27.44 0.80
CA ALA A 392 14.33 -28.12 1.55
C ALA A 392 14.04 -28.16 3.05
N GLU A 393 13.41 -27.12 3.62
CA GLU A 393 13.05 -27.10 5.04
C GLU A 393 11.97 -28.13 5.37
N ILE A 394 10.94 -28.26 4.52
CA ILE A 394 9.83 -29.21 4.72
C ILE A 394 10.34 -30.65 4.75
N ARG A 395 11.34 -31.00 3.94
CA ARG A 395 11.95 -32.34 3.94
C ARG A 395 12.55 -32.72 5.29
N ASN A 396 12.99 -31.75 6.09
CA ASN A 396 13.53 -32.00 7.43
C ASN A 396 12.43 -32.19 8.48
N LEU A 397 11.22 -31.67 8.23
CA LEU A 397 10.10 -31.71 9.16
C LEU A 397 9.24 -32.97 9.01
N ILE A 398 9.13 -33.50 7.78
CA ILE A 398 8.35 -34.71 7.46
C ILE A 398 8.69 -35.91 8.38
N PRO A 399 9.98 -36.24 8.65
CA PRO A 399 10.33 -37.35 9.54
C PRO A 399 9.76 -37.23 10.96
N PHE A 400 9.63 -36.01 11.51
CA PHE A 400 9.07 -35.80 12.84
C PHE A 400 7.60 -36.19 12.89
N VAL A 401 6.83 -35.87 11.85
CA VAL A 401 5.42 -36.29 11.76
C VAL A 401 5.31 -37.81 11.73
N TYR A 402 6.14 -38.49 10.93
CA TYR A 402 6.15 -39.96 10.90
C TYR A 402 6.50 -40.59 12.26
N GLN A 403 7.37 -39.95 13.05
CA GLN A 403 7.67 -40.40 14.42
C GLN A 403 6.44 -40.27 15.33
N GLU A 404 5.67 -39.19 15.24
CA GLU A 404 4.43 -39.04 16.02
C GLU A 404 3.35 -40.03 15.58
N ILE A 405 3.21 -40.30 14.27
CA ILE A 405 2.32 -41.34 13.75
C ILE A 405 2.69 -42.71 14.32
N TYR A 406 3.99 -43.04 14.38
CA TYR A 406 4.47 -44.30 14.95
C TYR A 406 4.20 -44.41 16.45
N LYS A 407 4.38 -43.32 17.22
CA LYS A 407 4.07 -43.29 18.66
C LYS A 407 2.59 -43.56 18.94
N ILE A 408 1.69 -42.99 18.12
CA ILE A 408 0.25 -43.25 18.21
C ILE A 408 -0.06 -44.72 17.95
N GLY A 409 0.53 -45.30 16.90
CA GLY A 409 0.35 -46.72 16.57
C GLY A 409 0.87 -47.69 17.63
N ASN A 410 1.84 -47.28 18.45
CA ASN A 410 2.37 -48.11 19.53
C ASN A 410 1.55 -47.98 20.84
N THR A 411 0.60 -47.05 20.90
CA THR A 411 -0.26 -46.86 22.06
C THR A 411 -1.47 -47.78 21.95
N THR A 412 -1.74 -48.57 23.00
CA THR A 412 -2.87 -49.52 22.98
C THR A 412 -4.16 -48.87 23.45
N ASN A 413 -5.28 -49.28 22.86
CA ASN A 413 -6.65 -48.84 23.20
C ASN A 413 -6.87 -47.33 23.07
N ILE A 414 -6.09 -46.62 22.24
CA ILE A 414 -6.20 -45.16 22.11
C ILE A 414 -7.56 -44.74 21.49
N CYS A 415 -8.10 -45.55 20.59
CA CYS A 415 -9.39 -45.36 19.92
C CYS A 415 -10.50 -46.25 20.50
N ALA A 416 -10.32 -46.79 21.71
CA ALA A 416 -11.35 -47.60 22.35
C ALA A 416 -12.58 -46.74 22.70
N PRO A 417 -13.82 -47.28 22.61
CA PRO A 417 -15.05 -46.53 22.92
C PRO A 417 -15.05 -45.86 24.31
N ALA A 418 -14.35 -46.45 25.28
CA ALA A 418 -14.22 -45.90 26.64
C ALA A 418 -13.43 -44.58 26.71
N ASN A 419 -12.52 -44.34 25.75
CA ASN A 419 -11.68 -43.15 25.71
C ASN A 419 -12.26 -42.03 24.81
N ILE A 420 -13.36 -42.31 24.13
CA ILE A 420 -14.08 -41.36 23.27
C ILE A 420 -15.15 -40.67 24.13
N THR A 421 -14.77 -39.58 24.79
CA THR A 421 -15.65 -38.85 25.72
C THR A 421 -16.35 -37.64 25.09
N GLY A 422 -15.89 -37.17 23.93
CA GLY A 422 -16.41 -35.99 23.25
C GLY A 422 -17.27 -36.31 22.02
N THR A 423 -18.38 -35.59 21.87
CA THR A 423 -19.24 -35.61 20.68
C THR A 423 -18.98 -34.42 19.74
N ASP A 424 -18.01 -33.56 20.06
CA ASP A 424 -17.67 -32.40 19.22
C ASP A 424 -17.05 -32.87 17.90
N SER A 425 -17.40 -32.19 16.81
CA SER A 425 -16.84 -32.43 15.48
C SER A 425 -15.32 -32.26 15.42
N LEU A 426 -14.74 -31.48 16.34
CA LEU A 426 -13.29 -31.29 16.50
C LEU A 426 -12.65 -32.23 17.54
N PHE A 427 -13.38 -33.22 18.06
CA PHE A 427 -12.84 -34.11 19.08
C PHE A 427 -11.99 -35.25 18.49
N VAL A 428 -10.79 -35.41 19.06
CA VAL A 428 -9.94 -36.62 18.97
C VAL A 428 -9.40 -36.92 20.37
N PRO A 429 -9.04 -38.19 20.69
CA PRO A 429 -8.45 -38.51 21.98
C PRO A 429 -7.18 -37.67 22.27
N PRO A 430 -6.88 -37.33 23.53
CA PRO A 430 -5.76 -36.44 23.89
C PRO A 430 -4.39 -36.87 23.34
N GLY A 431 -4.18 -38.17 23.12
CA GLY A 431 -2.94 -38.69 22.53
C GLY A 431 -2.67 -38.23 21.09
N PHE A 432 -3.66 -37.66 20.40
CA PHE A 432 -3.51 -37.10 19.05
C PHE A 432 -3.08 -35.63 19.03
N GLU A 433 -3.08 -34.93 20.17
CA GLU A 433 -2.83 -33.48 20.22
C GLU A 433 -1.49 -33.11 19.57
N ARG A 434 -0.41 -33.84 19.89
CA ARG A 434 0.91 -33.60 19.31
C ARG A 434 0.93 -33.84 17.81
N LEU A 435 0.36 -34.95 17.33
CA LEU A 435 0.28 -35.21 15.89
C LEU A 435 -0.47 -34.10 15.17
N THR A 436 -1.60 -33.64 15.72
CA THR A 436 -2.40 -32.57 15.11
C THR A 436 -1.64 -31.25 15.08
N LYS A 437 -0.90 -30.91 16.15
CA LYS A 437 -0.03 -29.73 16.20
C LYS A 437 1.11 -29.83 15.19
N SER A 438 1.83 -30.96 15.16
CA SER A 438 2.94 -31.16 14.24
C SER A 438 2.49 -31.09 12.77
N VAL A 439 1.37 -31.73 12.42
CA VAL A 439 0.83 -31.66 11.04
C VAL A 439 0.40 -30.24 10.69
N LEU A 440 -0.28 -29.53 11.59
CA LEU A 440 -0.67 -28.14 11.36
C LEU A 440 0.55 -27.23 11.22
N GLY A 441 1.58 -27.42 12.05
CA GLY A 441 2.84 -26.70 12.00
C GLY A 441 3.58 -26.93 10.68
N VAL A 442 3.76 -28.18 10.26
CA VAL A 442 4.39 -28.49 8.97
C VAL A 442 3.63 -27.88 7.80
N LEU A 443 2.30 -27.94 7.81
CA LEU A 443 1.49 -27.28 6.79
C LEU A 443 1.67 -25.76 6.85
N PHE A 444 1.65 -25.15 8.03
CA PHE A 444 1.85 -23.72 8.21
C PHE A 444 3.21 -23.25 7.66
N GLU A 445 4.30 -23.89 8.08
CA GLU A 445 5.65 -23.56 7.60
C GLU A 445 5.79 -23.76 6.09
N SER A 446 5.17 -24.83 5.56
CA SER A 446 5.27 -25.14 4.13
C SER A 446 4.64 -24.08 3.22
N TYR A 447 3.60 -23.40 3.70
CA TYR A 447 2.85 -22.42 2.92
C TYR A 447 3.23 -20.97 3.26
N ASN A 448 3.70 -20.70 4.49
CA ASN A 448 4.06 -19.35 4.93
C ASN A 448 5.56 -19.08 4.97
N GLY A 449 6.41 -20.09 4.76
CA GLY A 449 7.88 -19.93 4.68
C GLY A 449 8.55 -19.58 6.01
N VAL A 450 7.87 -19.76 7.14
CA VAL A 450 8.40 -19.51 8.48
C VAL A 450 9.13 -20.75 8.95
N THR A 451 10.42 -20.64 9.24
CA THR A 451 11.16 -21.68 9.96
C THR A 451 11.08 -21.38 11.45
N SER A 452 10.54 -22.30 12.24
CA SER A 452 10.66 -22.22 13.70
C SER A 452 12.15 -22.18 14.10
N ASP A 453 12.53 -21.22 14.96
CA ASP A 453 13.84 -21.25 15.62
C ASP A 453 13.91 -22.52 16.49
N GLY A 454 15.06 -23.20 16.49
CA GLY A 454 15.23 -24.63 16.79
C GLY A 454 14.78 -25.19 18.15
N ASP A 455 14.07 -24.43 18.99
CA ASP A 455 13.51 -24.86 20.28
C ASP A 455 11.96 -24.82 20.35
N GLU A 456 11.23 -24.18 19.42
CA GLU A 456 9.75 -24.08 19.46
C GLU A 456 9.06 -25.07 18.49
N ASP A 457 7.98 -25.74 18.94
CA ASP A 457 7.18 -26.63 18.08
C ASP A 457 6.42 -25.80 17.04
N PRO A 458 6.61 -26.04 15.73
CA PRO A 458 5.89 -25.34 14.66
C PRO A 458 4.36 -25.28 14.83
N GLY A 459 3.79 -26.29 15.49
CA GLY A 459 2.36 -26.33 15.79
C GLY A 459 1.89 -25.31 16.84
N GLU A 460 2.77 -24.88 17.74
CA GLU A 460 2.46 -23.87 18.76
C GLU A 460 2.51 -22.45 18.20
N ILE A 461 3.26 -22.23 17.11
CA ILE A 461 3.39 -20.95 16.42
C ILE A 461 2.20 -20.71 15.47
N ALA A 462 1.66 -21.76 14.85
CA ALA A 462 0.61 -21.65 13.83
C ALA A 462 -0.70 -21.05 14.38
N HIS A 463 -1.13 -21.46 15.57
CA HIS A 463 -2.38 -20.98 16.19
C HIS A 463 -2.41 -19.47 16.45
N PRO A 464 -1.44 -18.87 17.18
CA PRO A 464 -1.40 -17.43 17.39
C PRO A 464 -1.18 -16.68 16.07
N ALA A 465 -0.46 -17.26 15.11
CA ALA A 465 -0.25 -16.65 13.81
C ALA A 465 -1.56 -16.38 13.06
N TYR A 466 -2.48 -17.33 13.02
CA TYR A 466 -3.79 -17.11 12.38
C TYR A 466 -4.64 -16.06 13.08
N SER A 467 -4.52 -15.93 14.41
CA SER A 467 -5.20 -14.87 15.16
C SER A 467 -4.62 -13.49 14.80
N THR A 468 -3.29 -13.38 14.74
CA THR A 468 -2.60 -12.15 14.32
C THR A 468 -3.02 -11.74 12.92
N VAL A 469 -2.95 -12.66 11.94
CA VAL A 469 -3.35 -12.40 10.54
C VAL A 469 -4.81 -11.97 10.45
N TYR A 470 -5.70 -12.62 11.20
CA TYR A 470 -7.12 -12.27 11.22
C TYR A 470 -7.37 -10.85 11.75
N ILE A 471 -6.81 -10.51 12.91
CA ILE A 471 -6.97 -9.18 13.54
C ILE A 471 -6.36 -8.10 12.66
N TYR A 472 -5.15 -8.34 12.15
CA TYR A 472 -4.45 -7.43 11.24
C TYR A 472 -5.25 -7.16 9.97
N TYR A 473 -5.83 -8.18 9.36
CA TYR A 473 -6.57 -8.03 8.10
C TYR A 473 -7.83 -7.18 8.26
N TRP A 474 -8.64 -7.47 9.29
CA TRP A 474 -9.85 -6.67 9.57
C TRP A 474 -9.53 -5.26 10.04
N SER A 475 -8.44 -5.07 10.80
CA SER A 475 -7.96 -3.74 11.19
C SER A 475 -7.51 -2.93 9.99
N SER A 476 -6.79 -3.55 9.05
CA SER A 476 -6.36 -2.93 7.79
C SER A 476 -7.56 -2.51 6.94
N PHE A 477 -8.56 -3.38 6.78
CA PHE A 477 -9.79 -3.07 6.06
C PHE A 477 -10.57 -1.91 6.70
N LEU A 478 -10.73 -1.92 8.02
CA LEU A 478 -11.34 -0.83 8.78
C LEU A 478 -10.62 0.50 8.49
N PHE A 479 -9.30 0.49 8.52
CA PHE A 479 -8.46 1.66 8.30
C PHE A 479 -8.69 2.22 6.89
N VAL A 480 -8.60 1.38 5.85
CA VAL A 480 -8.81 1.75 4.45
C VAL A 480 -10.19 2.38 4.23
N VAL A 481 -11.25 1.74 4.74
CA VAL A 481 -12.63 2.24 4.60
C VAL A 481 -12.82 3.58 5.33
N ALA A 482 -12.23 3.74 6.52
CA ALA A 482 -12.24 4.99 7.25
C ALA A 482 -11.52 6.11 6.48
N PHE A 483 -10.34 5.84 5.90
CA PHE A 483 -9.60 6.82 5.11
C PHE A 483 -10.32 7.21 3.82
N PHE A 484 -11.01 6.28 3.15
CA PHE A 484 -11.87 6.64 2.04
C PHE A 484 -12.96 7.65 2.45
N ALA A 485 -13.54 7.51 3.64
CA ALA A 485 -14.52 8.48 4.15
C ALA A 485 -13.85 9.84 4.46
N VAL A 486 -12.67 9.81 5.09
CA VAL A 486 -11.88 11.02 5.39
C VAL A 486 -11.49 11.76 4.12
N PHE A 487 -11.06 11.07 3.06
CA PHE A 487 -10.69 11.69 1.79
C PHE A 487 -11.88 12.36 1.09
N ILE A 488 -13.09 11.80 1.17
CA ILE A 488 -14.30 12.46 0.67
C ILE A 488 -14.54 13.79 1.41
N LEU A 489 -14.41 13.78 2.75
CA LEU A 489 -14.59 14.99 3.55
C LEU A 489 -13.51 16.04 3.28
N ILE A 490 -12.25 15.63 3.13
CA ILE A 490 -11.13 16.52 2.88
C ILE A 490 -11.17 17.09 1.46
N THR A 491 -11.57 16.32 0.45
CA THR A 491 -11.54 16.77 -0.95
C THR A 491 -12.65 17.77 -1.31
N ARG A 492 -13.67 17.94 -0.46
CA ARG A 492 -14.83 18.81 -0.68
C ARG A 492 -14.63 20.28 -0.30
N HIS A 493 -15.28 21.21 -1.01
CA HIS A 493 -15.21 22.64 -0.73
C HIS A 493 -15.99 23.01 0.54
N LYS A 494 -15.45 23.91 1.39
CA LYS A 494 -16.08 24.33 2.66
C LYS A 494 -17.46 24.99 2.46
N ASP A 495 -17.64 25.66 1.33
CA ASP A 495 -18.83 26.49 1.07
C ASP A 495 -19.99 25.75 0.38
N ARG A 496 -19.89 24.43 0.16
CA ARG A 496 -21.01 23.63 -0.38
C ARG A 496 -21.53 22.66 0.69
N PRO A 497 -22.85 22.64 0.96
CA PRO A 497 -23.43 21.63 1.85
C PRO A 497 -23.26 20.23 1.27
N LEU A 498 -23.19 19.22 2.14
CA LEU A 498 -23.05 17.82 1.74
C LEU A 498 -24.19 17.41 0.81
N ASN A 499 -23.85 16.97 -0.40
CA ASN A 499 -24.81 16.41 -1.35
C ASN A 499 -25.33 15.07 -0.84
N ILE A 500 -26.42 14.60 -1.44
CA ILE A 500 -26.99 13.27 -1.14
C ILE A 500 -25.93 12.17 -1.33
N PHE A 501 -25.11 12.31 -2.38
CA PHE A 501 -23.97 11.42 -2.62
C PHE A 501 -22.98 11.41 -1.45
N ASP A 502 -22.51 12.58 -0.99
CA ASP A 502 -21.46 12.65 0.05
C ASP A 502 -21.96 12.05 1.37
N LYS A 503 -23.22 12.32 1.74
CA LYS A 503 -23.83 11.76 2.95
C LYS A 503 -23.94 10.24 2.85
N ALA A 504 -24.41 9.73 1.71
CA ALA A 504 -24.54 8.30 1.49
C ALA A 504 -23.16 7.60 1.48
N ALA A 505 -22.17 8.20 0.81
CA ALA A 505 -20.82 7.65 0.69
C ALA A 505 -20.10 7.57 2.05
N VAL A 506 -20.25 8.59 2.91
CA VAL A 506 -19.71 8.56 4.28
C VAL A 506 -20.48 7.55 5.15
N ALA A 507 -21.81 7.50 5.01
CA ALA A 507 -22.64 6.58 5.79
C ALA A 507 -22.36 5.10 5.47
N THR A 508 -22.23 4.73 4.19
CA THR A 508 -21.95 3.33 3.80
C THR A 508 -20.59 2.88 4.30
N ARG A 509 -19.57 3.74 4.24
CA ARG A 509 -18.24 3.46 4.80
C ARG A 509 -18.28 3.35 6.33
N GLY A 510 -19.06 4.20 7.00
CA GLY A 510 -19.30 4.08 8.45
C GLY A 510 -19.96 2.75 8.84
N VAL A 511 -20.98 2.31 8.08
CA VAL A 511 -21.63 1.00 8.31
C VAL A 511 -20.66 -0.16 8.06
N ALA A 512 -19.89 -0.11 6.97
CA ALA A 512 -18.88 -1.13 6.67
C ALA A 512 -17.77 -1.17 7.74
N ALA A 513 -17.36 -0.02 8.27
CA ALA A 513 -16.42 0.08 9.39
C ALA A 513 -16.99 -0.56 10.67
N LEU A 514 -18.26 -0.29 11.01
CA LEU A 514 -18.91 -0.92 12.16
C LEU A 514 -19.03 -2.44 11.99
N PHE A 515 -19.34 -2.91 10.78
CA PHE A 515 -19.35 -4.33 10.47
C PHE A 515 -17.96 -4.96 10.64
N ALA A 516 -16.91 -4.29 10.16
CA ALA A 516 -15.53 -4.74 10.32
C ALA A 516 -15.14 -4.85 11.80
N VAL A 517 -15.53 -3.88 12.64
CA VAL A 517 -15.31 -3.93 14.10
C VAL A 517 -16.04 -5.12 14.73
N GLY A 518 -17.29 -5.39 14.32
CA GLY A 518 -18.07 -6.52 14.82
C GLY A 518 -17.43 -7.88 14.47
N ILE A 519 -16.96 -8.04 13.24
CA ILE A 519 -16.26 -9.27 12.81
C ILE A 519 -14.87 -9.38 13.47
N ALA A 520 -14.14 -8.27 13.61
CA ALA A 520 -12.87 -8.25 14.33
C ALA A 520 -13.03 -8.66 15.80
N ALA A 521 -14.13 -8.27 16.47
CA ALA A 521 -14.44 -8.70 17.84
C ALA A 521 -14.66 -10.22 17.94
N GLY A 522 -14.99 -10.89 16.83
CA GLY A 522 -15.03 -12.35 16.74
C GLY A 522 -13.68 -13.03 17.03
N ALA A 523 -12.57 -12.27 17.03
CA ALA A 523 -11.26 -12.76 17.45
C ALA A 523 -11.22 -13.20 18.93
N ALA A 524 -12.22 -12.86 19.74
CA ALA A 524 -12.36 -13.35 21.11
C ALA A 524 -12.61 -14.87 21.21
N SER A 525 -12.97 -15.54 20.11
CA SER A 525 -13.17 -16.99 20.08
C SER A 525 -12.31 -17.66 19.01
N GLU A 526 -11.35 -18.48 19.46
CA GLU A 526 -10.48 -19.25 18.56
C GLU A 526 -11.28 -20.20 17.66
N LYS A 527 -12.35 -20.80 18.18
CA LYS A 527 -13.27 -21.65 17.41
C LYS A 527 -13.91 -20.88 16.24
N PHE A 528 -14.27 -19.62 16.47
CA PHE A 528 -14.83 -18.76 15.43
C PHE A 528 -13.80 -18.42 14.36
N ILE A 529 -12.58 -18.01 14.75
CA ILE A 529 -11.50 -17.72 13.80
C ILE A 529 -11.24 -18.92 12.90
N PHE A 530 -11.04 -20.09 13.50
CA PHE A 530 -10.76 -21.32 12.76
C PHE A 530 -11.90 -21.67 11.81
N ALA A 531 -13.16 -21.64 12.27
CA ALA A 531 -14.33 -21.95 11.44
C ALA A 531 -14.48 -20.95 10.29
N TYR A 532 -14.28 -19.66 10.55
CA TYR A 532 -14.45 -18.61 9.56
C TYR A 532 -13.33 -18.61 8.50
N LEU A 533 -12.06 -18.73 8.91
CA LEU A 533 -10.94 -18.87 7.98
C LEU A 533 -11.06 -20.13 7.13
N LYS A 534 -11.40 -21.27 7.75
CA LYS A 534 -11.63 -22.55 7.04
C LYS A 534 -12.77 -22.45 6.01
N SER A 535 -13.82 -21.68 6.30
CA SER A 535 -14.95 -21.54 5.37
C SER A 535 -14.60 -20.85 4.05
N GLY A 536 -13.47 -20.14 3.99
CA GLY A 536 -13.09 -19.32 2.83
C GLY A 536 -13.96 -18.07 2.65
N ALA A 537 -14.90 -17.79 3.56
CA ALA A 537 -15.85 -16.68 3.45
C ALA A 537 -15.24 -15.29 3.72
N THR A 538 -14.02 -15.22 4.26
CA THR A 538 -13.34 -13.96 4.62
C THR A 538 -13.18 -13.02 3.41
N LEU A 539 -12.56 -13.47 2.32
CA LEU A 539 -12.35 -12.64 1.12
C LEU A 539 -13.67 -12.30 0.40
N PRO A 540 -14.60 -13.24 0.17
CA PRO A 540 -15.92 -12.92 -0.38
C PRO A 540 -16.67 -11.86 0.42
N THR A 541 -16.57 -11.89 1.76
CA THR A 541 -17.25 -10.91 2.62
C THR A 541 -16.70 -9.50 2.40
N ILE A 542 -15.38 -9.35 2.33
CA ILE A 542 -14.76 -8.05 2.04
C ILE A 542 -15.09 -7.57 0.62
N ALA A 543 -14.99 -8.46 -0.37
CA ALA A 543 -15.36 -8.14 -1.74
C ALA A 543 -16.83 -7.67 -1.82
N ALA A 544 -17.74 -8.35 -1.11
CA ALA A 544 -19.15 -7.97 -1.03
C ALA A 544 -19.36 -6.61 -0.34
N LEU A 545 -18.67 -6.32 0.75
CA LEU A 545 -18.75 -5.02 1.42
C LEU A 545 -18.28 -3.89 0.50
N LEU A 546 -17.15 -4.08 -0.18
CA LEU A 546 -16.63 -3.11 -1.16
C LEU A 546 -17.59 -2.93 -2.34
N LEU A 547 -18.17 -4.02 -2.84
CA LEU A 547 -19.18 -3.98 -3.91
C LEU A 547 -20.43 -3.21 -3.48
N VAL A 548 -20.92 -3.40 -2.26
CA VAL A 548 -22.06 -2.66 -1.71
C VAL A 548 -21.73 -1.17 -1.63
N ILE A 549 -20.55 -0.80 -1.13
CA ILE A 549 -20.11 0.60 -1.10
C ILE A 549 -20.11 1.19 -2.52
N LEU A 550 -19.52 0.49 -3.49
CA LEU A 550 -19.48 0.93 -4.89
C LEU A 550 -20.86 1.05 -5.54
N ALA A 551 -21.76 0.09 -5.28
CA ALA A 551 -23.11 0.10 -5.81
C ALA A 551 -23.90 1.32 -5.28
N VAL A 552 -23.79 1.60 -3.98
CA VAL A 552 -24.43 2.77 -3.37
C VAL A 552 -23.81 4.06 -3.88
N ASP A 553 -22.48 4.14 -3.99
CA ASP A 553 -21.78 5.31 -4.55
C ASP A 553 -22.26 5.60 -5.98
N ARG A 554 -22.31 4.59 -6.85
CA ARG A 554 -22.79 4.76 -8.24
C ARG A 554 -24.25 5.16 -8.31
N PHE A 555 -25.11 4.52 -7.52
CA PHE A 555 -26.54 4.82 -7.48
C PHE A 555 -26.80 6.26 -7.00
N THR A 556 -26.14 6.68 -5.92
CA THR A 556 -26.32 8.01 -5.33
C THR A 556 -25.70 9.11 -6.18
N LYS A 557 -24.58 8.85 -6.88
CA LYS A 557 -24.07 9.74 -7.95
C LYS A 557 -25.10 9.94 -9.05
N HIS A 558 -25.71 8.87 -9.54
CA HIS A 558 -26.73 8.94 -10.58
C HIS A 558 -27.94 9.77 -10.14
N LEU A 559 -28.42 9.56 -8.91
CA LEU A 559 -29.50 10.35 -8.33
C LEU A 559 -29.14 11.83 -8.17
N SER A 560 -27.92 12.12 -7.69
CA SER A 560 -27.43 13.48 -7.55
C SER A 560 -27.35 14.19 -8.90
N ALA A 561 -26.84 13.51 -9.94
CA ALA A 561 -26.77 14.04 -11.29
C ALA A 561 -28.17 14.31 -11.89
N LYS A 562 -29.12 13.39 -11.69
CA LYS A 562 -30.51 13.54 -12.13
C LYS A 562 -31.19 14.73 -11.44
N THR A 563 -30.97 14.90 -10.13
CA THR A 563 -31.53 16.01 -9.34
C THR A 563 -30.95 17.35 -9.79
N LEU A 564 -29.63 17.43 -10.00
CA LEU A 564 -28.97 18.62 -10.49
C LEU A 564 -29.47 19.01 -11.89
N ARG A 565 -29.61 18.02 -12.79
CA ARG A 565 -30.14 18.25 -14.14
C ARG A 565 -31.57 18.80 -14.10
N ARG A 566 -32.44 18.26 -13.25
CA ARG A 566 -33.82 18.75 -13.08
C ARG A 566 -33.85 20.20 -12.57
N ASN A 567 -33.04 20.52 -11.55
CA ASN A 567 -32.98 21.87 -10.99
C ASN A 567 -32.45 22.90 -12.02
N LEU A 568 -31.51 22.49 -12.88
CA LEU A 568 -31.00 23.35 -13.96
C LEU A 568 -32.05 23.61 -15.04
N THR A 569 -32.83 22.59 -15.43
CA THR A 569 -33.91 22.75 -16.43
C THR A 569 -35.10 23.55 -15.90
N GLU A 570 -35.53 23.31 -14.65
CA GLU A 570 -36.59 24.11 -14.03
C GLU A 570 -36.15 25.56 -13.84
N GLY A 571 -34.87 25.78 -13.50
CA GLY A 571 -34.27 27.11 -13.43
C GLY A 571 -34.24 27.82 -14.78
N SER A 572 -33.84 27.16 -15.87
CA SER A 572 -33.81 27.78 -17.20
C SER A 572 -35.21 28.14 -17.68
N GLU A 573 -36.19 27.24 -17.51
CA GLU A 573 -37.58 27.53 -17.88
C GLU A 573 -38.22 28.65 -17.05
N PHE A 574 -37.80 28.80 -15.78
CA PHE A 574 -38.24 29.92 -14.94
C PHE A 574 -37.65 31.24 -15.43
N TRP A 575 -36.36 31.27 -15.77
CA TRP A 575 -35.70 32.47 -16.31
C TRP A 575 -36.24 32.86 -17.69
N GLU A 576 -36.48 31.90 -18.58
CA GLU A 576 -37.08 32.16 -19.90
C GLU A 576 -38.50 32.71 -19.79
N ARG A 577 -39.32 32.17 -18.87
CA ARG A 577 -40.65 32.71 -18.58
C ARG A 577 -40.60 34.14 -18.05
N GLY A 578 -39.68 34.43 -17.12
CA GLY A 578 -39.52 35.78 -16.58
C GLY A 578 -39.05 36.82 -17.62
N LEU A 579 -38.24 36.42 -18.60
CA LEU A 579 -37.83 37.28 -19.72
C LEU A 579 -38.98 37.52 -20.70
N ALA A 580 -39.78 36.48 -21.00
CA ALA A 580 -40.95 36.61 -21.86
C ALA A 580 -42.02 37.53 -21.26
N GLU A 581 -42.28 37.43 -19.95
CA GLU A 581 -43.19 38.37 -19.26
C GLU A 581 -42.70 39.82 -19.31
N ARG A 582 -41.40 40.08 -19.13
CA ARG A 582 -40.85 41.45 -19.24
C ARG A 582 -41.00 42.02 -20.65
N GLN A 583 -40.73 41.22 -21.69
CA GLN A 583 -40.93 41.64 -23.08
C GLN A 583 -42.41 41.92 -23.42
N LEU A 584 -43.34 41.13 -22.85
CA LEU A 584 -44.78 41.38 -22.99
C LEU A 584 -45.22 42.68 -22.29
N ILE A 585 -44.66 42.97 -21.11
CA ILE A 585 -44.93 44.23 -20.39
C ILE A 585 -44.41 45.44 -21.19
N GLU A 586 -43.16 45.37 -21.67
CA GLU A 586 -42.54 46.44 -22.48
C GLU A 586 -43.29 46.70 -23.80
N SER A 587 -43.74 45.65 -24.49
CA SER A 587 -44.54 45.79 -25.72
C SER A 587 -45.95 46.35 -25.45
N SER A 588 -46.58 46.02 -24.33
CA SER A 588 -47.88 46.61 -23.95
C SER A 588 -47.78 48.10 -23.57
N LEU A 589 -46.63 48.52 -23.03
CA LEU A 589 -46.35 49.92 -22.71
C LEU A 589 -46.02 50.73 -23.98
N ALA A 590 -45.36 50.13 -24.97
CA ALA A 590 -45.08 50.75 -26.26
C ALA A 590 -46.32 50.89 -27.17
N GLY A 591 -47.35 50.04 -27.01
CA GLY A 591 -48.60 50.12 -27.76
C GLY A 591 -49.63 51.13 -27.24
N LYS A 592 -49.31 51.87 -26.17
CA LYS A 592 -50.17 52.91 -25.56
C LYS A 592 -49.69 54.35 -25.77
N SER A 593 -48.60 54.57 -26.54
CA SER A 593 -48.24 55.87 -27.11
C SER A 593 -48.75 55.97 -28.54
#